data_AF-A0AAV0PJ03-F1
#
_entry.id   AF-A0AAV0PJ03-F1
#
_cell.length_a   1.000
_cell.length_b   1.000
_cell.length_c   1.000
_cell.angle_alpha   90.00
_cell.angle_beta   90.00
_cell.angle_gamma   90.00
#
_symmetry.space_group_name_H-M   'P 1'
#
loop_
_entity.id
_entity.type
_entity.pdbx_description
1 polymer ?
#
loop_
_entity_poly.entity_id
_entity_poly.type
_entity_poly.pdbx_seq_one_letter_code
_entity_poly.pdbx_strand_id
1 'polypeptide(L)'
;MGFSITPLIIPQAIFTAIIMLQFPLLMNARQLSMSSSSIAMAPAFAPAPSPAAAATNLIEEVCRKSNIDVTKCIETLQSIPDAASAYDDIQALAELVMQAAKEESKALGTMFSAIQSSKDANPKLKPSLQLCAFDYSDAAIFFTPRGLGDVTKSLEVHSALDDSQNCDSELAKIRNAGVVDDSISAAIQKWRDLYAVANGVILYAEDAFKGRAVDDQGDDDYSPDY
;
A
#
# COMPACT_ATOMS: atom_id res chain seq x y z
N MET A 1 34.27 41.17 -7.67
CA MET A 1 32.82 41.31 -7.47
C MET A 1 32.36 40.05 -6.75
N GLY A 2 32.21 40.13 -5.42
CA GLY A 2 31.84 38.99 -4.59
C GLY A 2 30.34 38.92 -4.42
N PHE A 3 29.72 37.80 -4.82
CA PHE A 3 28.31 37.55 -4.56
C PHE A 3 28.17 36.87 -3.19
N SER A 4 27.54 37.59 -2.26
CA SER A 4 27.11 37.07 -0.97
C SER A 4 25.82 36.27 -1.18
N ILE A 5 25.86 34.96 -0.92
CA ILE A 5 24.70 34.08 -0.99
C ILE A 5 24.08 34.06 0.40
N THR A 6 22.94 34.74 0.57
CA THR A 6 22.14 34.68 1.79
C THR A 6 21.22 33.47 1.70
N PRO A 7 21.22 32.53 2.66
CA PRO A 7 20.29 31.41 2.64
C PRO A 7 18.86 31.90 2.95
N LEU A 8 17.93 31.54 2.08
CA LEU A 8 16.49 31.79 2.24
C LEU A 8 15.94 30.77 3.24
N ILE A 9 15.68 31.22 4.46
CA ILE A 9 15.01 30.43 5.49
C ILE A 9 13.51 30.43 5.17
N ILE A 10 12.99 29.33 4.64
CA ILE A 10 11.55 29.11 4.48
C ILE A 10 11.00 28.69 5.86
N PRO A 11 9.99 29.38 6.41
CA PRO A 11 9.42 29.01 7.69
C PRO A 11 8.68 27.66 7.56
N GLN A 12 9.19 26.65 8.27
CA GLN A 12 8.47 25.42 8.56
C GLN A 12 7.31 25.75 9.50
N ALA A 13 6.14 25.99 8.92
CA ALA A 13 4.90 26.05 9.66
C ALA A 13 3.85 25.22 8.93
N ILE A 14 3.12 24.43 9.73
CA ILE A 14 2.01 23.55 9.36
C ILE A 14 2.44 22.11 9.03
N PHE A 15 3.00 21.43 10.01
CA PHE A 15 2.99 19.96 10.10
C PHE A 15 2.76 19.54 11.55
N THR A 16 1.64 19.93 12.16
CA THR A 16 1.17 19.32 13.42
C THR A 16 -0.30 19.64 13.68
N ALA A 17 -1.17 18.66 13.41
CA ALA A 17 -2.51 18.43 13.98
C ALA A 17 -3.15 17.42 13.01
N ILE A 18 -3.35 16.15 13.38
CA ILE A 18 -4.42 15.72 14.28
C ILE A 18 -3.94 14.45 14.99
N ILE A 19 -3.78 14.56 16.30
CA ILE A 19 -3.60 13.44 17.22
C ILE A 19 -4.89 13.34 18.03
N MET A 20 -5.38 12.11 18.14
CA MET A 20 -6.27 11.56 19.15
C MET A 20 -7.71 12.07 19.22
N LEU A 21 -8.61 11.07 19.35
CA LEU A 21 -9.98 11.02 19.89
C LEU A 21 -10.70 9.97 19.01
N GLN A 22 -11.19 8.80 19.42
CA GLN A 22 -11.63 8.30 20.73
C GLN A 22 -11.70 6.75 20.68
N PHE A 23 -11.23 6.07 21.74
CA PHE A 23 -11.60 4.68 22.05
C PHE A 23 -12.59 4.71 23.21
N PRO A 24 -13.80 4.14 23.10
CA PRO A 24 -14.56 3.69 24.24
C PRO A 24 -14.45 2.17 24.38
N LEU A 25 -13.80 1.76 25.48
CA LEU A 25 -13.98 0.48 26.14
C LEU A 25 -15.45 0.28 26.48
N LEU A 26 -16.08 -0.76 25.93
CA LEU A 26 -17.28 -1.36 26.51
C LEU A 26 -17.09 -2.88 26.61
N MET A 27 -16.55 -3.28 27.75
CA MET A 27 -16.76 -4.62 28.29
C MET A 27 -18.25 -4.77 28.60
N ASN A 28 -18.93 -5.68 27.93
CA ASN A 28 -20.25 -6.14 28.35
C ASN A 28 -20.16 -7.64 28.62
N ALA A 29 -19.95 -7.98 29.89
CA ALA A 29 -20.02 -9.34 30.40
C ALA A 29 -21.51 -9.73 30.53
N ARG A 30 -22.03 -10.43 29.53
CA ARG A 30 -23.28 -11.17 29.68
C ARG A 30 -22.96 -12.63 29.95
N GLN A 31 -23.10 -13.01 31.22
CA GLN A 31 -23.25 -14.41 31.61
C GLN A 31 -24.50 -14.99 30.94
N LEU A 32 -24.32 -16.08 30.20
CA LEU A 32 -25.40 -16.98 29.85
C LEU A 32 -25.02 -18.40 30.27
N SER A 33 -26.01 -19.01 30.90
CA SER A 33 -26.04 -20.29 31.60
C SER A 33 -25.56 -21.48 30.76
N MET A 34 -24.76 -22.34 31.39
CA MET A 34 -24.51 -23.70 30.91
C MET A 34 -25.77 -24.56 31.11
N SER A 35 -26.33 -25.05 30.01
CA SER A 35 -27.23 -26.20 30.00
C SER A 35 -26.48 -27.40 29.43
N SER A 36 -26.24 -28.41 30.28
CA SER A 36 -25.58 -29.66 29.94
C SER A 36 -26.52 -30.58 29.17
N SER A 37 -26.22 -30.83 27.90
CA SER A 37 -26.79 -31.93 27.13
C SER A 37 -25.65 -32.82 26.64
N SER A 38 -25.62 -34.05 27.13
CA SER A 38 -24.69 -35.09 26.68
C SER A 38 -25.05 -35.51 25.25
N ILE A 39 -24.16 -35.25 24.29
CA ILE A 39 -24.26 -35.76 22.91
C ILE A 39 -23.06 -36.66 22.65
N ALA A 40 -23.38 -37.79 22.01
CA ALA A 40 -22.50 -38.90 21.68
C ALA A 40 -21.21 -38.49 20.95
N MET A 41 -20.13 -39.24 21.22
CA MET A 41 -18.84 -39.12 20.56
C MET A 41 -18.97 -39.42 19.04
N ALA A 42 -18.93 -38.37 18.24
CA ALA A 42 -18.54 -38.41 16.83
C ALA A 42 -17.00 -38.25 16.73
N PRO A 43 -16.36 -38.77 15.66
CA PRO A 43 -14.91 -38.68 15.49
C PRO A 43 -14.44 -37.22 15.47
N ALA A 44 -13.37 -36.94 16.21
CA ALA A 44 -12.80 -35.62 16.41
C ALA A 44 -12.24 -35.06 15.09
N PHE A 45 -13.01 -34.21 14.42
CA PHE A 45 -12.45 -33.24 13.48
C PHE A 45 -11.63 -32.23 14.28
N ALA A 46 -10.39 -32.00 13.86
CA ALA A 46 -9.55 -30.96 14.42
C ALA A 46 -10.30 -29.62 14.40
N PRO A 47 -10.24 -28.81 15.48
CA PRO A 47 -10.92 -27.52 15.49
C PRO A 47 -10.33 -26.65 14.37
N ALA A 48 -11.21 -26.15 13.49
CA ALA A 48 -10.84 -25.13 12.53
C ALA A 48 -10.22 -23.94 13.28
N PRO A 49 -9.12 -23.34 12.77
CA PRO A 49 -8.45 -22.23 13.45
C PRO A 49 -9.45 -21.09 13.70
N SER A 50 -9.43 -20.52 14.91
CA SER A 50 -10.37 -19.45 15.26
C SER A 50 -10.11 -18.20 14.39
N PRO A 51 -11.14 -17.39 14.09
CA PRO A 51 -11.01 -16.17 13.29
C PRO A 51 -9.89 -15.22 13.75
N ALA A 52 -9.59 -15.19 15.05
CA ALA A 52 -8.52 -14.36 15.62
C ALA A 52 -7.10 -14.82 15.23
N ALA A 53 -6.90 -16.09 14.87
CA ALA A 53 -5.62 -16.60 14.37
C ALA A 53 -5.41 -16.31 12.87
N ALA A 54 -6.50 -16.08 12.12
CA ALA A 54 -6.47 -15.75 10.70
C ALA A 54 -6.09 -14.27 10.43
N ALA A 55 -6.51 -13.34 11.30
CA ALA A 55 -6.21 -11.91 11.15
C ALA A 55 -4.73 -11.55 11.38
N THR A 56 -4.04 -12.20 12.34
CA THR A 56 -2.59 -12.05 12.54
C THR A 56 -1.75 -12.62 11.39
N ASN A 57 -2.33 -13.48 10.55
CA ASN A 57 -1.65 -14.09 9.41
C ASN A 57 -1.63 -13.15 8.19
N LEU A 58 -2.69 -12.35 7.97
CA LEU A 58 -2.82 -11.51 6.79
C LEU A 58 -1.68 -10.50 6.66
N ILE A 59 -1.48 -9.66 7.68
CA ILE A 59 -0.51 -8.56 7.63
C ILE A 59 0.92 -9.07 7.53
N GLU A 60 1.24 -10.16 8.25
CA GLU A 60 2.57 -10.76 8.17
C GLU A 60 2.86 -11.29 6.77
N GLU A 61 1.91 -11.99 6.14
CA GLU A 61 2.08 -12.53 4.79
C GLU A 61 2.10 -11.43 3.72
N VAL A 62 1.26 -10.39 3.85
CA VAL A 62 1.32 -9.20 3.00
C VAL A 62 2.71 -8.58 3.07
N CYS A 63 3.20 -8.30 4.27
CA CYS A 63 4.50 -7.67 4.45
C CYS A 63 5.66 -8.52 3.95
N ARG A 64 5.57 -9.85 4.09
CA ARG A 64 6.55 -10.77 3.53
C ARG A 64 6.58 -10.72 2.00
N LYS A 65 5.44 -10.48 1.35
CA LYS A 65 5.32 -10.35 -0.11
C LYS A 65 5.65 -8.96 -0.64
N SER A 66 5.66 -7.94 0.22
CA SER A 66 5.91 -6.54 -0.17
C SER A 66 7.35 -6.23 -0.60
N ASN A 67 8.31 -7.14 -0.43
CA ASN A 67 9.73 -6.92 -0.73
C ASN A 67 10.37 -5.73 0.03
N ILE A 68 9.83 -5.36 1.19
CA ILE A 68 10.42 -4.40 2.14
C ILE A 68 10.51 -5.03 3.54
N ASP A 69 11.25 -4.39 4.45
CA ASP A 69 11.35 -4.85 5.84
C ASP A 69 9.95 -4.97 6.48
N VAL A 70 9.70 -6.03 7.24
CA VAL A 70 8.39 -6.30 7.84
C VAL A 70 7.97 -5.17 8.77
N THR A 71 8.89 -4.63 9.57
CA THR A 71 8.61 -3.49 10.46
C THR A 71 8.22 -2.28 9.63
N LYS A 72 8.96 -2.01 8.55
CA LYS A 72 8.70 -0.88 7.65
C LYS A 72 7.36 -1.02 6.93
N CYS A 73 6.99 -2.22 6.53
CA CYS A 73 5.67 -2.50 5.96
C CYS A 73 4.54 -2.22 6.96
N ILE A 74 4.68 -2.70 8.20
CA ILE A 74 3.69 -2.45 9.25
C ILE A 74 3.57 -0.95 9.55
N GLU A 75 4.69 -0.23 9.66
CA GLU A 75 4.69 1.24 9.82
C GLU A 75 3.98 1.95 8.67
N THR A 76 4.20 1.49 7.44
CA THR A 76 3.55 2.03 6.25
C THR A 76 2.05 1.79 6.30
N LEU A 77 1.62 0.57 6.64
CA LEU A 77 0.20 0.23 6.82
C LEU A 77 -0.45 1.05 7.94
N GLN A 78 0.25 1.29 9.05
CA GLN A 78 -0.24 2.12 10.15
C GLN A 78 -0.37 3.60 9.79
N SER A 79 0.39 4.06 8.79
CA SER A 79 0.29 5.44 8.29
C SER A 79 -0.95 5.68 7.42
N ILE A 80 -1.62 4.62 6.98
CA ILE A 80 -2.82 4.68 6.13
C ILE A 80 -4.05 4.80 7.05
N PRO A 81 -4.89 5.84 6.86
CA PRO A 81 -6.14 5.97 7.60
C PRO A 81 -7.01 4.71 7.47
N ASP A 82 -7.60 4.28 8.59
CA ASP A 82 -8.53 3.15 8.68
C ASP A 82 -7.97 1.77 8.32
N ALA A 83 -6.70 1.65 7.89
CA ALA A 83 -6.11 0.38 7.50
C ALA A 83 -6.16 -0.68 8.61
N ALA A 84 -5.96 -0.28 9.87
CA ALA A 84 -6.04 -1.19 11.01
C ALA A 84 -7.39 -1.89 11.15
N SER A 85 -8.49 -1.23 10.72
CA SER A 85 -9.83 -1.82 10.73
C SER A 85 -10.07 -2.83 9.61
N ALA A 86 -9.16 -2.90 8.64
CA ALA A 86 -9.22 -3.80 7.49
C ALA A 86 -8.20 -4.95 7.57
N TYR A 87 -7.49 -5.13 8.69
CA TYR A 87 -6.43 -6.15 8.82
C TYR A 87 -6.92 -7.59 8.78
N ASP A 88 -8.24 -7.83 8.77
CA ASP A 88 -8.88 -9.13 8.60
C ASP A 88 -9.62 -9.27 7.26
N ASP A 89 -9.66 -8.22 6.43
CA ASP A 89 -10.30 -8.20 5.12
C ASP A 89 -9.33 -7.73 4.04
N ILE A 90 -8.79 -8.69 3.28
CA ILE A 90 -7.84 -8.42 2.20
C ILE A 90 -8.43 -7.47 1.13
N GLN A 91 -9.73 -7.50 0.89
CA GLN A 91 -10.35 -6.62 -0.11
C GLN A 91 -10.33 -5.19 0.42
N ALA A 92 -10.87 -4.96 1.62
CA ALA A 92 -10.85 -3.63 2.24
C ALA A 92 -9.43 -3.08 2.41
N LEU A 93 -8.47 -3.94 2.80
CA LEU A 93 -7.07 -3.54 2.94
C LEU A 93 -6.46 -3.11 1.61
N ALA A 94 -6.71 -3.87 0.53
CA ALA A 94 -6.23 -3.52 -0.80
C ALA A 94 -6.84 -2.23 -1.31
N GLU A 95 -8.13 -1.98 -1.08
CA GLU A 95 -8.76 -0.72 -1.46
C GLU A 95 -8.10 0.48 -0.78
N LEU A 96 -7.85 0.39 0.53
CA LEU A 96 -7.21 1.45 1.31
C LEU A 96 -5.76 1.68 0.87
N VAL A 97 -4.97 0.61 0.71
CA VAL A 97 -3.57 0.71 0.31
C VAL A 97 -3.42 1.25 -1.10
N MET A 98 -4.21 0.77 -2.06
CA MET A 98 -4.18 1.31 -3.43
C MET A 98 -4.62 2.77 -3.47
N GLN A 99 -5.65 3.14 -2.71
CA GLN A 99 -6.09 4.53 -2.65
C GLN A 99 -4.99 5.43 -2.06
N ALA A 100 -4.29 5.00 -1.02
CA ALA A 100 -3.16 5.73 -0.46
C ALA A 100 -2.01 5.88 -1.47
N ALA A 101 -1.63 4.80 -2.18
CA ALA A 101 -0.60 4.84 -3.22
C ALA A 101 -0.99 5.78 -4.37
N LYS A 102 -2.26 5.76 -4.80
CA LYS A 102 -2.82 6.65 -5.80
C LYS A 102 -2.73 8.13 -5.41
N GLU A 103 -3.09 8.45 -4.17
CA GLU A 103 -3.04 9.82 -3.66
C GLU A 103 -1.61 10.33 -3.57
N GLU A 104 -0.68 9.48 -3.10
CA GLU A 104 0.74 9.82 -3.04
C GLU A 104 1.34 10.01 -4.44
N SER A 105 0.97 9.16 -5.42
CA SER A 105 1.34 9.33 -6.84
C SER A 105 0.95 10.72 -7.36
N LYS A 106 -0.31 11.12 -7.14
CA LYS A 106 -0.82 12.45 -7.54
C LYS A 106 -0.11 13.58 -6.83
N ALA A 107 0.19 13.41 -5.55
CA ALA A 107 0.91 14.40 -4.76
C ALA A 107 2.32 14.64 -5.31
N LEU A 108 3.05 13.56 -5.65
CA LEU A 108 4.36 13.66 -6.31
C LEU A 108 4.28 14.31 -7.68
N GLY A 109 3.33 13.90 -8.52
CA GLY A 109 3.12 14.54 -9.83
C GLY A 109 2.87 16.05 -9.72
N THR A 110 2.06 16.45 -8.74
CA THR A 110 1.80 17.86 -8.41
C THR A 110 3.05 18.57 -7.89
N MET A 111 3.83 17.92 -7.03
CA MET A 111 5.08 18.45 -6.48
C MET A 111 6.09 18.76 -7.59
N PHE A 112 6.34 17.81 -8.50
CA PHE A 112 7.25 18.04 -9.63
C PHE A 112 6.74 19.13 -10.59
N SER A 113 5.44 19.16 -10.87
CA SER A 113 4.80 20.21 -11.66
C SER A 113 4.98 21.60 -11.04
N ALA A 114 4.87 21.70 -9.72
CA ALA A 114 5.07 22.94 -8.98
C ALA A 114 6.53 23.40 -9.02
N ILE A 115 7.49 22.49 -8.84
CA ILE A 115 8.93 22.78 -8.95
C ILE A 115 9.25 23.28 -10.37
N GLN A 116 8.75 22.60 -11.40
CA GLN A 116 8.93 22.97 -12.80
C GLN A 116 8.39 24.37 -13.12
N SER A 117 7.27 24.74 -12.51
CA SER A 117 6.57 26.02 -12.74
C SER A 117 7.11 27.16 -11.88
N SER A 118 7.99 26.88 -10.92
CA SER A 118 8.59 27.91 -10.07
C SER A 118 9.46 28.88 -10.89
N LYS A 119 9.52 30.14 -10.45
CA LYS A 119 10.31 31.19 -11.11
C LYS A 119 11.82 30.88 -11.07
N ASP A 120 12.24 30.17 -10.03
CA ASP A 120 13.63 29.80 -9.78
C ASP A 120 14.00 28.43 -10.37
N ALA A 121 13.07 27.78 -11.08
CA ALA A 121 13.31 26.49 -11.71
C ALA A 121 14.46 26.58 -12.73
N ASN A 122 15.47 25.74 -12.56
CA ASN A 122 16.56 25.61 -13.53
C ASN A 122 15.99 25.18 -14.90
N PRO A 123 16.11 26.01 -15.96
CA PRO A 123 15.51 25.70 -17.26
C PRO A 123 16.00 24.37 -17.86
N LYS A 124 17.23 23.95 -17.53
CA LYS A 124 17.80 22.68 -18.02
C LYS A 124 17.14 21.45 -17.40
N LEU A 125 16.51 21.58 -16.24
CA LEU A 125 15.84 20.49 -15.54
C LEU A 125 14.34 20.44 -15.85
N LYS A 126 13.78 21.44 -16.53
CA LYS A 126 12.35 21.45 -16.85
C LYS A 126 11.88 20.19 -17.59
N PRO A 127 12.62 19.63 -18.57
CA PRO A 127 12.23 18.37 -19.19
C PRO A 127 12.23 17.20 -18.21
N SER A 128 13.24 17.10 -17.35
CA SER A 128 13.36 16.07 -16.31
C SER A 128 12.22 16.15 -15.29
N LEU A 129 11.90 17.36 -14.82
CA LEU A 129 10.80 17.60 -13.88
C LEU A 129 9.43 17.31 -14.52
N GLN A 130 9.27 17.66 -15.81
CA GLN A 130 8.05 17.37 -16.54
C GLN A 130 7.83 15.86 -16.73
N LEU A 131 8.90 15.11 -17.03
CA LEU A 131 8.83 13.66 -17.15
C LEU A 131 8.42 13.04 -15.80
N CYS A 132 9.11 13.39 -14.72
CA CYS A 132 8.74 12.93 -13.38
C CYS A 132 7.31 13.31 -12.98
N ALA A 133 6.87 14.52 -13.31
CA ALA A 133 5.49 14.94 -13.05
C ALA A 133 4.48 14.07 -13.81
N PHE A 134 4.77 13.76 -15.06
CA PHE A 134 3.97 12.89 -15.91
C PHE A 134 3.94 11.46 -15.37
N ASP A 135 5.11 10.85 -15.17
CA ASP A 135 5.26 9.45 -14.73
C ASP A 135 4.52 9.17 -13.42
N TYR A 136 4.68 10.03 -12.39
CA TYR A 136 3.93 9.87 -11.14
C TYR A 136 2.43 10.12 -11.31
N SER A 137 2.02 11.01 -12.22
CA SER A 137 0.59 11.21 -12.49
C SER A 137 -0.03 10.01 -13.22
N ASP A 138 0.71 9.38 -14.13
CA ASP A 138 0.28 8.21 -14.90
C ASP A 138 0.24 6.96 -14.01
N ALA A 139 1.25 6.78 -13.14
CA ALA A 139 1.27 5.76 -12.10
C ALA A 139 -0.02 5.73 -11.25
N ALA A 140 -0.64 6.89 -11.01
CA ALA A 140 -1.90 6.99 -10.25
C ALA A 140 -3.09 6.30 -10.93
N ILE A 141 -3.06 6.10 -12.24
CA ILE A 141 -4.15 5.47 -13.01
C ILE A 141 -4.20 3.96 -12.70
N PHE A 142 -3.03 3.35 -12.53
CA PHE A 142 -2.87 1.93 -12.26
C PHE A 142 -3.27 1.51 -10.84
N PHE A 143 -3.26 2.44 -9.88
CA PHE A 143 -3.80 2.21 -8.54
C PHE A 143 -5.32 2.37 -8.52
N THR A 144 -6.03 1.47 -9.21
CA THR A 144 -7.49 1.44 -9.21
C THR A 144 -8.00 0.22 -8.41
N PRO A 145 -8.72 0.44 -7.28
CA PRO A 145 -9.08 -0.61 -6.32
C PRO A 145 -10.06 -1.67 -6.83
N ARG A 146 -10.69 -1.47 -7.99
CA ARG A 146 -11.72 -2.38 -8.50
C ARG A 146 -11.11 -3.65 -9.08
N GLY A 147 -11.63 -4.82 -8.69
CA GLY A 147 -11.39 -6.09 -9.39
C GLY A 147 -10.18 -6.89 -8.90
N LEU A 148 -9.96 -6.97 -7.58
CA LEU A 148 -8.85 -7.72 -6.96
C LEU A 148 -8.79 -9.23 -7.32
N GLY A 149 -9.85 -9.79 -7.89
CA GLY A 149 -9.88 -11.15 -8.41
C GLY A 149 -9.40 -11.30 -9.86
N ASP A 150 -9.04 -10.20 -10.52
CA ASP A 150 -8.50 -10.23 -11.88
C ASP A 150 -6.97 -10.33 -11.83
N VAL A 151 -6.41 -11.31 -12.54
CA VAL A 151 -4.97 -11.58 -12.66
C VAL A 151 -4.19 -10.42 -13.31
N THR A 152 -4.90 -9.42 -13.83
CA THR A 152 -4.32 -8.20 -14.40
C THR A 152 -3.86 -7.20 -13.34
N LYS A 153 -4.25 -7.36 -12.07
CA LYS A 153 -3.94 -6.37 -11.02
C LYS A 153 -2.48 -6.30 -10.64
N SER A 154 -1.78 -7.43 -10.57
CA SER A 154 -0.32 -7.40 -10.39
C SER A 154 0.35 -6.67 -11.55
N LEU A 155 -0.10 -6.88 -12.78
CA LEU A 155 0.44 -6.18 -13.96
C LEU A 155 0.22 -4.66 -13.90
N GLU A 156 -0.96 -4.21 -13.48
CA GLU A 156 -1.23 -2.77 -13.30
C GLU A 156 -0.29 -2.17 -12.26
N VAL A 157 -0.15 -2.81 -11.08
CA VAL A 157 0.75 -2.33 -10.03
C VAL A 157 2.19 -2.28 -10.57
N HIS A 158 2.69 -3.32 -11.23
CA HIS A 158 4.04 -3.29 -11.82
C HIS A 158 4.21 -2.18 -12.87
N SER A 159 3.17 -1.88 -13.65
CA SER A 159 3.21 -0.78 -14.62
C SER A 159 3.39 0.58 -13.91
N ALA A 160 2.77 0.77 -12.75
CA ALA A 160 2.98 1.97 -11.93
C ALA A 160 4.45 2.11 -11.44
N LEU A 161 5.12 0.99 -11.16
CA LEU A 161 6.54 1.00 -10.81
C LEU A 161 7.41 1.36 -12.00
N ASP A 162 7.16 0.75 -13.16
CA ASP A 162 7.92 1.01 -14.39
C ASP A 162 7.89 2.50 -14.76
N ASP A 163 6.71 3.14 -14.65
CA ASP A 163 6.58 4.58 -14.87
C ASP A 163 7.43 5.37 -13.86
N SER A 164 7.34 5.05 -12.56
CA SER A 164 8.15 5.73 -11.55
C SER A 164 9.66 5.56 -11.75
N GLN A 165 10.09 4.41 -12.30
CA GLN A 165 11.50 4.11 -12.57
C GLN A 165 12.05 4.91 -13.76
N ASN A 166 11.21 5.32 -14.71
CA ASN A 166 11.63 6.25 -15.77
C ASN A 166 12.12 7.57 -15.15
N CYS A 167 11.42 8.06 -14.12
CA CYS A 167 11.81 9.25 -13.37
C CYS A 167 13.12 9.07 -12.58
N ASP A 168 13.51 7.87 -12.14
CA ASP A 168 14.74 7.65 -11.36
C ASP A 168 16.02 8.12 -12.07
N SER A 169 16.09 7.87 -13.38
CA SER A 169 17.22 8.31 -14.21
C SER A 169 17.32 9.84 -14.29
N GLU A 170 16.18 10.52 -14.26
CA GLU A 170 16.08 11.98 -14.26
C GLU A 170 16.30 12.56 -12.86
N LEU A 171 15.86 11.87 -11.81
CA LEU A 171 16.07 12.25 -10.41
C LEU A 171 17.54 12.40 -10.06
N ALA A 172 18.42 11.57 -10.63
CA ALA A 172 19.86 11.75 -10.49
C ALA A 172 20.32 13.13 -11.00
N LYS A 173 19.80 13.60 -12.13
CA LYS A 173 20.12 14.92 -12.69
C LYS A 173 19.54 16.04 -11.83
N ILE A 174 18.29 15.89 -11.39
CA ILE A 174 17.59 16.87 -10.53
C ILE A 174 18.31 17.01 -9.18
N ARG A 175 18.75 15.88 -8.60
CA ARG A 175 19.50 15.82 -7.35
C ARG A 175 20.87 16.48 -7.47
N ASN A 176 21.63 16.17 -8.51
CA ASN A 176 22.95 16.77 -8.75
C ASN A 176 22.89 18.29 -8.96
N ALA A 177 21.73 18.81 -9.39
CA ALA A 177 21.49 20.23 -9.52
C ALA A 177 20.99 20.91 -8.24
N GLY A 178 20.89 20.17 -7.11
CA GLY A 178 20.46 20.69 -5.82
C GLY A 178 18.97 21.02 -5.73
N VAL A 179 18.15 20.46 -6.62
CA VAL A 179 16.69 20.69 -6.63
C VAL A 179 15.94 19.66 -5.80
N VAL A 180 16.49 18.45 -5.65
CA VAL A 180 15.96 17.45 -4.70
C VAL A 180 16.52 17.76 -3.31
N ASP A 181 15.67 18.20 -2.40
CA ASP A 181 15.96 18.29 -0.98
C ASP A 181 15.51 17.01 -0.23
N ASP A 182 15.68 17.02 1.08
CA ASP A 182 15.28 15.91 1.95
C ASP A 182 13.75 15.67 1.91
N SER A 183 12.95 16.70 1.66
CA SER A 183 11.48 16.60 1.58
C SER A 183 11.06 15.84 0.33
N ILE A 184 11.66 16.14 -0.82
CA ILE A 184 11.36 15.42 -2.08
C ILE A 184 11.83 13.97 -1.97
N SER A 185 13.01 13.74 -1.40
CA SER A 185 13.53 12.38 -1.18
C SER A 185 12.62 11.57 -0.25
N ALA A 186 12.11 12.18 0.82
CA ALA A 186 11.18 11.54 1.74
C ALA A 186 9.83 11.20 1.08
N ALA A 187 9.30 12.10 0.24
CA ALA A 187 8.05 11.86 -0.49
C ALA A 187 8.18 10.69 -1.49
N ILE A 188 9.28 10.64 -2.25
CA ILE A 188 9.57 9.52 -3.15
C ILE A 188 9.69 8.20 -2.36
N GLN A 189 10.40 8.21 -1.22
CA GLN A 189 10.54 7.00 -0.42
C GLN A 189 9.19 6.55 0.15
N LYS A 190 8.38 7.48 0.66
CA LYS A 190 7.02 7.17 1.14
C LYS A 190 6.17 6.53 0.04
N TRP A 191 6.24 7.04 -1.17
CA TRP A 191 5.55 6.46 -2.33
C TRP A 191 6.04 5.03 -2.63
N ARG A 192 7.36 4.80 -2.62
CA ARG A 192 7.95 3.46 -2.83
C ARG A 192 7.52 2.47 -1.76
N ASP A 193 7.46 2.90 -0.51
CA ASP A 193 6.99 2.08 0.60
C ASP A 193 5.51 1.70 0.39
N LEU A 194 4.65 2.67 0.02
CA LEU A 194 3.24 2.41 -0.31
C LEU A 194 3.08 1.46 -1.51
N TYR A 195 3.85 1.66 -2.57
CA TYR A 195 3.88 0.77 -3.72
C TYR A 195 4.23 -0.67 -3.31
N ALA A 196 5.28 -0.84 -2.52
CA ALA A 196 5.73 -2.14 -2.04
C ALA A 196 4.64 -2.85 -1.24
N VAL A 197 3.97 -2.11 -0.35
CA VAL A 197 2.80 -2.64 0.39
C VAL A 197 1.67 -3.01 -0.56
N ALA A 198 1.31 -2.13 -1.51
CA ALA A 198 0.26 -2.41 -2.50
C ALA A 198 0.54 -3.69 -3.31
N ASN A 199 1.78 -3.87 -3.74
CA ASN A 199 2.22 -5.07 -4.43
C ASN A 199 2.10 -6.32 -3.54
N GLY A 200 2.53 -6.26 -2.28
CA GLY A 200 2.40 -7.37 -1.34
C GLY A 200 0.94 -7.77 -1.09
N VAL A 201 0.05 -6.78 -0.96
CA VAL A 201 -1.39 -6.99 -0.82
C VAL A 201 -1.98 -7.69 -2.05
N ILE A 202 -1.61 -7.26 -3.26
CA ILE A 202 -2.09 -7.90 -4.49
C ILE A 202 -1.59 -9.33 -4.64
N LEU A 203 -0.30 -9.57 -4.40
CA LEU A 203 0.26 -10.91 -4.47
C LEU A 203 -0.40 -11.86 -3.46
N TYR A 204 -0.70 -11.36 -2.25
CA TYR A 204 -1.45 -12.14 -1.28
C TYR A 204 -2.86 -12.46 -1.79
N ALA A 205 -3.57 -11.46 -2.31
CA ALA A 205 -4.93 -11.62 -2.82
C ALA A 205 -4.98 -12.66 -3.95
N GLU A 206 -4.07 -12.57 -4.92
CA GLU A 206 -3.96 -13.51 -6.04
C GLU A 206 -3.76 -14.96 -5.56
N ASP A 207 -2.87 -15.19 -4.60
CA ASP A 207 -2.63 -16.51 -4.03
C ASP A 207 -3.87 -17.05 -3.30
N ALA A 208 -4.56 -16.19 -2.53
CA ALA A 208 -5.80 -16.53 -1.84
C ALA A 208 -6.96 -16.85 -2.79
N PHE A 209 -7.02 -16.21 -3.97
CA PHE A 209 -8.01 -16.55 -5.01
C PHE A 209 -7.66 -17.84 -5.75
N LYS A 210 -6.38 -18.08 -6.07
CA LYS A 210 -5.93 -19.32 -6.72
C LYS A 210 -6.16 -20.56 -5.84
N GLY A 211 -5.90 -20.46 -4.54
CA GLY A 211 -6.13 -21.56 -3.60
C GLY A 211 -7.60 -22.02 -3.57
N ARG A 212 -8.53 -21.07 -3.59
CA ARG A 212 -9.98 -21.36 -3.63
C ARG A 212 -10.46 -22.05 -4.90
N ALA A 213 -9.80 -21.80 -6.04
CA ALA A 213 -10.17 -22.45 -7.30
C ALA A 213 -9.77 -23.93 -7.35
N VAL A 214 -8.76 -24.34 -6.58
CA VAL A 214 -8.30 -25.74 -6.53
C VAL A 214 -9.19 -26.60 -5.63
N ASP A 215 -9.73 -26.02 -4.55
CA ASP A 215 -10.61 -26.73 -3.61
C ASP A 215 -12.02 -27.00 -4.18
N ASP A 216 -12.44 -26.27 -5.22
CA ASP A 216 -13.74 -26.45 -5.89
C ASP A 216 -13.68 -27.47 -7.06
N GLN A 217 -12.52 -28.09 -7.27
CA GLN A 217 -12.25 -29.01 -8.38
C GLN A 217 -12.08 -30.48 -7.94
N GLY A 218 -12.46 -30.79 -6.70
CA GLY A 218 -12.49 -32.14 -6.14
C GLY A 218 -13.91 -32.68 -6.05
N ASP A 219 -14.23 -33.63 -6.94
CA ASP A 219 -15.27 -34.69 -6.85
C ASP A 219 -16.04 -34.94 -8.17
N ASP A 220 -15.49 -34.51 -9.31
CA ASP A 220 -15.92 -35.04 -10.61
C ASP A 220 -15.30 -36.44 -10.80
N ASP A 221 -15.89 -37.45 -10.16
CA ASP A 221 -15.63 -38.87 -10.38
C ASP A 221 -15.99 -39.21 -11.85
N TYR A 222 -15.07 -38.91 -12.76
CA TYR A 222 -15.13 -39.36 -14.15
C TYR A 222 -14.80 -40.85 -14.14
N SER A 223 -15.83 -41.68 -13.94
CA SER A 223 -15.80 -43.10 -14.23
C SER A 223 -16.05 -43.30 -15.73
N PRO A 224 -15.05 -43.65 -16.55
CA PRO A 224 -15.30 -44.02 -17.93
C PRO A 224 -15.92 -45.43 -17.94
N ASP A 225 -17.21 -45.50 -18.23
CA ASP A 225 -17.88 -46.77 -18.57
C ASP A 225 -17.24 -47.34 -19.85
N TYR A 226 -16.52 -48.45 -19.70
CA TYR A 226 -16.09 -49.35 -20.79
C TYR A 226 -16.60 -50.76 -20.53
#